data_AF-A0A9N8DBX6-F1
#
_entry.id   AF-A0A9N8DBX6-F1
#
_cell.length_a   1.000
_cell.length_b   1.000
_cell.length_c   1.000
_cell.angle_alpha   90.00
_cell.angle_beta   90.00
_cell.angle_gamma   90.00
#
_symmetry.space_group_name_H-M   'P 1'
#
loop_
_entity.id
_entity.type
_entity.pdbx_description
1 polymer ?
#
loop_
_entity_poly.entity_id
_entity_poly.type
_entity_poly.pdbx_seq_one_letter_code
_entity_poly.pdbx_strand_id
1 'polypeptide(L)'
;MISLRKASAMILCWTLTVAVNGLITASSISWRPVFGLTVARTTPQPTTTVTTVPRGGSSSCQTSSKVQQAEETLDRVLEDAKDQDKKFHVQGWRWHTMSVLRDAERLQALALRTTGDDLSQLQKAADYVVDFNLKALHRVENMFFPWMRQHMQESKTAQPETKQAFNAIVENLEADQKRLAELGKSITQTFSNRPNPSVASAVATQSEELANLARSMLERELDYVIPTVGLCVPENDQQKFNNQVIKFLGVLEARVHLVHMHEVVTESKSDLEEQLWKESIPSLPRSLIPRWKRTLYEPMAGMLELQ
;
A
#
# COMPACT_ATOMS: atom_id res chain seq x y z
N MET A 1 26.95 -9.87 30.62
CA MET A 1 26.98 -9.74 29.14
C MET A 1 26.40 -11.01 28.54
N ILE A 2 25.11 -11.02 28.23
CA ILE A 2 24.41 -12.19 27.69
C ILE A 2 24.41 -12.08 26.16
N SER A 3 24.93 -13.12 25.52
CA SER A 3 25.19 -13.24 24.09
C SER A 3 23.93 -13.09 23.23
N LEU A 4 23.91 -12.06 22.37
CA LEU A 4 22.86 -11.78 21.38
C LEU A 4 22.84 -12.74 20.17
N ARG A 5 23.60 -13.85 20.20
CA ARG A 5 23.76 -14.75 19.03
C ARG A 5 22.72 -15.88 18.91
N LYS A 6 21.77 -16.02 19.86
CA LYS A 6 20.77 -17.11 19.81
C LYS A 6 19.38 -16.72 19.29
N ALA A 7 19.09 -15.44 19.06
CA ALA A 7 17.79 -15.00 18.55
C ALA A 7 17.65 -15.07 17.01
N SER A 8 18.76 -15.15 16.27
CA SER A 8 18.73 -15.20 14.80
C SER A 8 18.45 -16.59 14.23
N ALA A 9 18.53 -17.66 15.03
CA ALA A 9 18.36 -19.03 14.56
C ALA A 9 16.90 -19.52 14.56
N MET A 10 15.97 -18.85 15.25
CA MET A 10 14.56 -19.25 15.30
C MET A 10 13.68 -18.66 14.18
N ILE A 11 14.17 -17.66 13.44
CA ILE A 11 13.36 -16.93 12.45
C ILE A 11 13.50 -17.54 11.04
N LEU A 12 14.50 -18.39 10.81
CA LEU A 12 14.66 -19.18 9.57
C LEU A 12 13.70 -20.38 9.47
N CYS A 13 12.87 -20.62 10.49
CA CYS A 13 11.90 -21.72 10.52
C CYS A 13 10.46 -21.24 10.23
N TRP A 14 10.28 -20.49 9.14
CA TRP A 14 8.94 -20.16 8.61
C TRP A 14 8.60 -20.84 7.28
N THR A 15 9.50 -21.70 6.78
CA THR A 15 9.17 -22.81 5.87
C THR A 15 10.21 -23.93 6.04
N LEU A 16 10.17 -24.67 7.15
CA LEU A 16 10.86 -25.97 7.21
C LEU A 16 10.21 -26.87 8.27
N THR A 17 9.04 -27.42 7.93
CA THR A 17 8.68 -28.72 8.48
C THR A 17 9.59 -29.74 7.79
N VAL A 18 10.45 -30.36 8.60
CA VAL A 18 11.33 -31.47 8.23
C VAL A 18 10.50 -32.62 7.66
N ALA A 19 10.77 -33.01 6.42
CA ALA A 19 10.42 -34.34 5.91
C ALA A 19 11.70 -35.19 5.91
N VAL A 20 11.90 -35.95 6.98
CA VAL A 20 12.77 -37.14 6.96
C VAL A 20 11.82 -38.33 6.90
N ASN A 21 11.84 -39.00 5.75
CA ASN A 21 11.29 -40.32 5.45
C ASN A 21 9.77 -40.54 5.53
N GLY A 22 9.16 -40.72 4.36
CA GLY A 22 8.04 -41.64 4.16
C GLY A 22 6.66 -41.01 4.05
N LEU A 23 6.05 -41.19 2.86
CA LEU A 23 4.62 -41.08 2.51
C LEU A 23 3.68 -40.47 3.57
N ILE A 24 3.19 -39.24 3.32
CA ILE A 24 1.86 -38.81 3.78
C ILE A 24 1.19 -37.97 2.68
N THR A 25 -0.03 -38.37 2.34
CA THR A 25 -1.00 -37.69 1.48
C THR A 25 -1.34 -36.30 2.01
N ALA A 26 -1.31 -35.29 1.15
CA ALA A 26 -1.66 -33.90 1.48
C ALA A 26 -3.06 -33.83 2.11
N SER A 27 -3.11 -33.55 3.41
CA SER A 27 -4.34 -33.14 4.09
C SER A 27 -4.43 -31.63 3.97
N SER A 28 -5.43 -31.13 3.26
CA SER A 28 -5.77 -29.71 3.22
C SER A 28 -6.18 -29.24 4.61
N ILE A 29 -5.43 -28.31 5.19
CA ILE A 29 -5.89 -27.60 6.38
C ILE A 29 -6.91 -26.57 5.90
N SER A 30 -8.18 -26.94 5.99
CA SER A 30 -9.34 -26.05 5.77
C SER A 30 -9.65 -25.32 7.06
N TRP A 31 -9.41 -24.00 7.09
CA TRP A 31 -10.01 -23.10 8.07
C TRP A 31 -11.26 -22.50 7.43
N ARG A 32 -12.45 -22.89 7.90
CA ARG A 32 -13.70 -22.22 7.52
C ARG A 32 -13.82 -20.90 8.29
N PRO A 33 -13.99 -19.74 7.63
CA PRO A 33 -14.41 -18.53 8.31
C PRO A 33 -15.90 -18.59 8.62
N VAL A 34 -16.29 -18.02 9.77
CA VAL A 34 -17.68 -17.74 10.14
C VAL A 34 -18.07 -16.38 9.52
N PHE A 35 -19.27 -16.32 8.95
CA PHE A 35 -19.82 -15.28 8.06
C PHE A 35 -19.87 -13.84 8.58
N GLY A 36 -19.74 -12.89 7.64
CA GLY A 36 -20.80 -11.91 7.32
C GLY A 36 -20.75 -10.52 7.94
N LEU A 37 -19.98 -9.60 7.36
CA LEU A 37 -20.16 -8.16 7.55
C LEU A 37 -20.34 -7.47 6.20
N THR A 38 -21.55 -6.94 5.97
CA THR A 38 -21.88 -6.08 4.84
C THR A 38 -21.60 -4.64 5.25
N VAL A 39 -20.58 -4.01 4.66
CA VAL A 39 -20.26 -2.59 4.89
C VAL A 39 -21.03 -1.75 3.88
N ALA A 40 -21.86 -0.83 4.36
CA ALA A 40 -22.57 0.13 3.52
C ALA A 40 -21.59 1.20 2.99
N ARG A 41 -21.58 1.39 1.67
CA ARG A 41 -20.80 2.43 0.98
C ARG A 41 -21.48 3.78 1.21
N THR A 42 -20.83 4.70 1.92
CA THR A 42 -21.30 6.08 2.08
C THR A 42 -20.60 6.94 1.05
N THR A 43 -21.29 7.34 -0.02
CA THR A 43 -20.76 8.23 -1.05
C THR A 43 -20.94 9.69 -0.61
N PRO A 44 -19.88 10.49 -0.45
CA PRO A 44 -20.01 11.93 -0.22
C PRO A 44 -20.30 12.67 -1.54
N GLN A 45 -21.27 13.60 -1.51
CA GLN A 45 -21.55 14.49 -2.64
C GLN A 45 -20.46 15.57 -2.79
N PRO A 46 -19.87 15.75 -3.98
CA PRO A 46 -18.92 16.83 -4.21
C PRO A 46 -19.66 18.16 -4.45
N THR A 47 -19.35 19.17 -3.65
CA THR A 47 -19.72 20.56 -3.91
C THR A 47 -18.49 21.30 -4.44
N THR A 48 -18.40 21.51 -5.75
CA THR A 48 -17.24 22.20 -6.36
C THR A 48 -17.68 23.45 -7.10
N THR A 49 -17.24 24.61 -6.60
CA THR A 49 -17.28 25.89 -7.30
C THR A 49 -16.03 25.98 -8.18
N VAL A 50 -16.23 25.98 -9.50
CA VAL A 50 -15.14 25.98 -10.48
C VAL A 50 -14.74 27.42 -10.83
N THR A 51 -13.50 27.80 -10.51
CA THR A 51 -12.85 29.00 -11.05
C THR A 51 -11.98 28.57 -12.24
N THR A 52 -12.35 28.99 -13.44
CA THR A 52 -11.65 28.67 -14.70
C THR A 52 -10.46 29.62 -14.92
N VAL A 53 -9.25 29.06 -15.04
CA VAL A 53 -8.07 29.73 -15.57
C VAL A 53 -7.68 29.04 -16.89
N PRO A 54 -7.49 29.76 -18.00
CA PRO A 54 -7.15 29.14 -19.27
C PRO A 54 -5.66 28.80 -19.33
N ARG A 55 -5.32 27.51 -19.42
CA ARG A 55 -3.94 27.03 -19.63
C ARG A 55 -3.91 26.07 -20.83
N GLY A 56 -3.18 26.46 -21.87
CA GLY A 56 -3.02 25.68 -23.10
C GLY A 56 -2.19 24.42 -22.90
N GLY A 57 -2.70 23.28 -23.39
CA GLY A 57 -2.04 21.97 -23.35
C GLY A 57 -3.01 20.82 -23.66
N SER A 58 -3.37 20.63 -24.93
CA SER A 58 -4.52 19.84 -25.39
C SER A 58 -4.36 18.30 -25.40
N SER A 59 -3.50 17.71 -24.57
CA SER A 59 -3.28 16.24 -24.58
C SER A 59 -3.82 15.49 -23.34
N SER A 60 -4.35 16.19 -22.33
CA SER A 60 -4.77 15.58 -21.06
C SER A 60 -6.21 15.04 -21.03
N CYS A 61 -7.05 15.34 -22.03
CA CYS A 61 -8.49 15.09 -21.92
C CYS A 61 -8.92 13.64 -22.28
N GLN A 62 -8.14 12.94 -23.11
CA GLN A 62 -8.54 11.60 -23.60
C GLN A 62 -8.31 10.46 -22.59
N THR A 63 -7.34 10.59 -21.70
CA THR A 63 -7.05 9.57 -20.68
C THR A 63 -8.15 9.51 -19.62
N SER A 64 -8.68 10.67 -19.22
CA SER A 64 -9.76 10.78 -18.23
C SER A 64 -11.03 10.04 -18.67
N SER A 65 -11.41 10.14 -19.95
CA SER A 65 -12.63 9.50 -20.44
C SER A 65 -12.52 7.97 -20.47
N LYS A 66 -11.33 7.42 -20.75
CA LYS A 66 -11.13 5.96 -20.78
C LYS A 66 -11.17 5.34 -19.38
N VAL A 67 -10.56 6.02 -18.40
CA VAL A 67 -10.55 5.56 -17.01
C VAL A 67 -11.97 5.58 -16.45
N GLN A 68 -12.72 6.66 -16.66
CA GLN A 68 -14.10 6.76 -16.20
C GLN A 68 -15.00 5.64 -16.77
N GLN A 69 -14.89 5.34 -18.07
CA GLN A 69 -15.63 4.22 -18.68
C GLN A 69 -15.24 2.86 -18.09
N ALA A 70 -13.97 2.70 -17.73
CA ALA A 70 -13.48 1.49 -17.06
C ALA A 70 -14.06 1.37 -15.64
N GLU A 71 -14.06 2.46 -14.87
CA GLU A 71 -14.66 2.55 -13.54
C GLU A 71 -16.16 2.19 -13.58
N GLU A 72 -16.93 2.81 -14.47
CA GLU A 72 -18.36 2.52 -14.68
C GLU A 72 -18.62 1.05 -15.08
N THR A 73 -17.68 0.44 -15.80
CA THR A 73 -17.78 -0.97 -16.18
C THR A 73 -17.51 -1.88 -14.99
N LEU A 74 -16.49 -1.59 -14.18
CA LEU A 74 -16.19 -2.37 -12.99
C LEU A 74 -17.25 -2.19 -11.90
N ASP A 75 -17.80 -1.00 -11.70
CA ASP A 75 -18.90 -0.78 -10.74
C ASP A 75 -20.10 -1.69 -11.05
N ARG A 76 -20.49 -1.83 -12.32
CA ARG A 76 -21.55 -2.76 -12.73
C ARG A 76 -21.21 -4.21 -12.40
N VAL A 77 -20.00 -4.66 -12.73
CA VAL A 77 -19.55 -6.03 -12.48
C VAL A 77 -19.50 -6.33 -10.97
N LEU A 78 -19.05 -5.38 -10.17
CA LEU A 78 -18.92 -5.53 -8.73
C LEU A 78 -20.28 -5.49 -8.02
N GLU A 79 -21.22 -4.67 -8.51
CA GLU A 79 -22.61 -4.66 -8.01
C GLU A 79 -23.31 -6.01 -8.27
N ASP A 80 -23.13 -6.58 -9.48
CA ASP A 80 -23.65 -7.91 -9.83
C ASP A 80 -23.03 -9.03 -8.98
N ALA A 81 -21.82 -8.81 -8.45
CA ALA A 81 -21.07 -9.77 -7.66
C ALA A 81 -21.12 -9.54 -6.14
N LYS A 82 -21.88 -8.56 -5.65
CA LYS A 82 -21.87 -8.14 -4.23
C LYS A 82 -22.24 -9.24 -3.24
N ASP A 83 -23.03 -10.23 -3.66
CA ASP A 83 -23.46 -11.35 -2.83
C ASP A 83 -22.44 -12.52 -2.84
N GLN A 84 -21.35 -12.41 -3.60
CA GLN A 84 -20.31 -13.42 -3.64
C GLN A 84 -19.30 -13.21 -2.50
N ASP A 85 -19.20 -14.19 -1.60
CA ASP A 85 -18.17 -14.20 -0.55
C ASP A 85 -16.80 -14.52 -1.17
N LYS A 86 -16.12 -13.48 -1.66
CA LYS A 86 -14.80 -13.56 -2.28
C LYS A 86 -13.80 -12.73 -1.49
N LYS A 87 -12.72 -13.39 -1.06
CA LYS A 87 -11.70 -12.78 -0.23
C LYS A 87 -10.49 -12.34 -1.05
N PHE A 88 -9.96 -11.19 -0.69
CA PHE A 88 -8.67 -10.69 -1.15
C PHE A 88 -7.58 -11.01 -0.13
N HIS A 89 -6.47 -11.60 -0.57
CA HIS A 89 -5.41 -12.09 0.32
C HIS A 89 -4.09 -11.30 0.30
N VAL A 90 -3.94 -10.30 -0.58
CA VAL A 90 -2.69 -9.50 -0.71
C VAL A 90 -2.80 -8.20 0.10
N GLN A 91 -3.25 -8.30 1.35
CA GLN A 91 -3.55 -7.14 2.22
C GLN A 91 -2.33 -6.25 2.51
N GLY A 92 -1.12 -6.84 2.50
CA GLY A 92 0.12 -6.10 2.73
C GLY A 92 0.37 -4.97 1.73
N TRP A 93 -0.06 -5.13 0.47
CA TRP A 93 0.07 -4.06 -0.54
C TRP A 93 -0.81 -2.85 -0.19
N ARG A 94 -2.09 -3.11 0.10
CA ARG A 94 -3.06 -2.09 0.55
C ARG A 94 -2.56 -1.28 1.75
N TRP A 95 -2.10 -1.97 2.80
CA TRP A 95 -1.59 -1.28 4.00
C TRP A 95 -0.31 -0.50 3.73
N HIS A 96 0.46 -0.86 2.71
CA HIS A 96 1.63 -0.12 2.30
C HIS A 96 1.25 1.22 1.67
N THR A 97 0.27 1.24 0.75
CA THR A 97 -0.29 2.48 0.17
C THR A 97 -0.84 3.40 1.27
N MET A 98 -1.59 2.83 2.23
CA MET A 98 -2.06 3.57 3.41
C MET A 98 -0.89 4.19 4.22
N SER A 99 0.22 3.47 4.36
CA SER A 99 1.37 3.97 5.11
C SER A 99 2.13 5.08 4.39
N VAL A 100 2.20 5.04 3.06
CA VAL A 100 2.77 6.13 2.25
C VAL A 100 1.90 7.38 2.39
N LEU A 101 0.58 7.23 2.29
CA LEU A 101 -0.37 8.34 2.51
C LEU A 101 -0.16 8.98 3.89
N ARG A 102 -0.21 8.19 4.96
CA ARG A 102 -0.03 8.67 6.34
C ARG A 102 1.32 9.37 6.52
N ASP A 103 2.40 8.76 6.06
CA ASP A 103 3.75 9.31 6.25
C ASP A 103 3.95 10.60 5.41
N ALA A 104 3.31 10.72 4.25
CA ALA A 104 3.29 11.96 3.47
C ALA A 104 2.55 13.09 4.19
N GLU A 105 1.38 12.81 4.81
CA GLU A 105 0.64 13.78 5.63
C GLU A 105 1.46 14.22 6.86
N ARG A 106 2.12 13.27 7.53
CA ARG A 106 3.02 13.59 8.66
C ARG A 106 4.21 14.42 8.23
N LEU A 107 4.80 14.14 7.05
CA LEU A 107 5.89 14.93 6.50
C LEU A 107 5.43 16.36 6.17
N GLN A 108 4.25 16.53 5.59
CA GLN A 108 3.64 17.85 5.37
C GLN A 108 3.49 18.61 6.70
N ALA A 109 2.89 17.97 7.71
CA ALA A 109 2.68 18.58 9.02
C ALA A 109 4.01 18.97 9.71
N LEU A 110 5.04 18.12 9.59
CA LEU A 110 6.39 18.41 10.07
C LEU A 110 7.00 19.59 9.33
N ALA A 111 6.88 19.64 8.00
CA ALA A 111 7.42 20.71 7.18
C ALA A 111 6.79 22.07 7.52
N LEU A 112 5.47 22.13 7.74
CA LEU A 112 4.75 23.37 8.10
C LEU A 112 5.20 23.98 9.43
N ARG A 113 5.66 23.17 10.39
CA ARG A 113 6.17 23.64 11.70
C ARG A 113 7.68 23.82 11.75
N THR A 114 8.41 23.34 10.75
CA THR A 114 9.87 23.37 10.74
C THR A 114 10.35 24.82 10.59
N THR A 115 11.20 25.27 11.51
CA THR A 115 11.90 26.55 11.39
C THR A 115 13.35 26.32 10.91
N GLY A 116 14.08 27.39 10.55
CA GLY A 116 15.36 27.30 9.83
C GLY A 116 16.44 26.42 10.48
N ASP A 117 16.41 26.22 11.80
CA ASP A 117 17.40 25.41 12.52
C ASP A 117 17.12 23.89 12.45
N ASP A 118 15.89 23.48 12.10
CA ASP A 118 15.43 22.09 12.14
C ASP A 118 15.48 21.37 10.77
N LEU A 119 16.06 22.00 9.75
CA LEU A 119 16.06 21.48 8.37
C LEU A 119 16.75 20.12 8.22
N SER A 120 17.77 19.83 9.05
CA SER A 120 18.43 18.53 9.05
C SER A 120 17.51 17.38 9.52
N GLN A 121 16.58 17.68 10.43
CA GLN A 121 15.58 16.71 10.88
C GLN A 121 14.50 16.51 9.84
N LEU A 122 14.05 17.60 9.22
CA LEU A 122 13.10 17.55 8.10
C LEU A 122 13.66 16.75 6.92
N GLN A 123 14.96 16.91 6.61
CA GLN A 123 15.62 16.12 5.57
C GLN A 123 15.61 14.63 5.90
N LYS A 124 16.00 14.23 7.12
CA LYS A 124 15.97 12.82 7.53
C LYS A 124 14.56 12.22 7.44
N ALA A 125 13.54 12.99 7.81
CA ALA A 125 12.15 12.56 7.68
C ALA A 125 11.75 12.40 6.20
N ALA A 126 12.13 13.34 5.34
CA ALA A 126 11.88 13.24 3.90
C ALA A 126 12.58 12.02 3.27
N ASP A 127 13.86 11.80 3.58
CA ASP A 127 14.62 10.63 3.14
C ASP A 127 13.94 9.34 3.60
N TYR A 128 13.42 9.30 4.83
CA TYR A 128 12.66 8.15 5.32
C TYR A 128 11.40 7.87 4.50
N VAL A 129 10.54 8.88 4.31
CA VAL A 129 9.29 8.71 3.55
C VAL A 129 9.58 8.27 2.12
N VAL A 130 10.59 8.86 1.47
CA VAL A 130 10.89 8.61 0.06
C VAL A 130 11.72 7.33 -0.14
N ASP A 131 12.89 7.23 0.47
CA ASP A 131 13.86 6.17 0.17
C ASP A 131 13.55 4.86 0.88
N PHE A 132 12.84 4.91 2.02
CA PHE A 132 12.41 3.70 2.72
C PHE A 132 10.97 3.32 2.35
N ASN A 133 9.98 4.17 2.68
CA ASN A 133 8.57 3.79 2.56
C ASN A 133 8.10 3.74 1.09
N LEU A 134 8.12 4.87 0.39
CA LEU A 134 7.65 4.97 -1.00
C LEU A 134 8.41 4.02 -1.94
N LYS A 135 9.74 3.93 -1.80
CA LYS A 135 10.55 3.00 -2.59
C LYS A 135 10.17 1.53 -2.36
N ALA A 136 9.78 1.17 -1.15
CA ALA A 136 9.32 -0.18 -0.86
C ALA A 136 7.94 -0.48 -1.48
N LEU A 137 7.01 0.49 -1.49
CA LEU A 137 5.75 0.38 -2.23
C LEU A 137 6.01 0.11 -3.71
N HIS A 138 6.84 0.93 -4.36
CA HIS A 138 7.18 0.75 -5.79
C HIS A 138 7.82 -0.61 -6.09
N ARG A 139 8.69 -1.10 -5.19
CA ARG A 139 9.31 -2.42 -5.31
C ARG A 139 8.26 -3.54 -5.36
N VAL A 140 7.22 -3.45 -4.53
CA VAL A 140 6.12 -4.43 -4.50
C VAL A 140 5.23 -4.29 -5.75
N GLU A 141 4.85 -3.07 -6.11
CA GLU A 141 4.01 -2.79 -7.26
C GLU A 141 4.63 -3.22 -8.60
N ASN A 142 5.95 -3.08 -8.75
CA ASN A 142 6.69 -3.57 -9.91
C ASN A 142 6.58 -5.09 -10.11
N MET A 143 6.29 -5.84 -9.03
CA MET A 143 5.96 -7.27 -9.12
C MET A 143 4.45 -7.51 -9.25
N PHE A 144 3.65 -6.68 -8.59
CA PHE A 144 2.22 -6.89 -8.44
C PHE A 144 1.42 -6.52 -9.70
N PHE A 145 1.71 -5.40 -10.36
CA PHE A 145 0.98 -4.99 -11.56
C PHE A 145 1.13 -5.99 -12.72
N PRO A 146 2.33 -6.50 -13.04
CA PRO A 146 2.47 -7.56 -14.05
C PRO A 146 1.74 -8.85 -13.65
N TRP A 147 1.82 -9.24 -12.37
CA TRP A 147 1.16 -10.42 -11.84
C TRP A 147 -0.38 -10.33 -11.97
N MET A 148 -0.97 -9.19 -11.60
CA MET A 148 -2.41 -8.96 -11.73
C MET A 148 -2.87 -9.00 -13.18
N ARG A 149 -2.14 -8.34 -14.10
CA ARG A 149 -2.47 -8.38 -15.53
C ARG A 149 -2.46 -9.80 -16.06
N GLN A 150 -1.40 -10.55 -15.77
CA GLN A 150 -1.28 -11.94 -16.21
C GLN A 150 -2.48 -12.76 -15.74
N HIS A 151 -2.78 -12.76 -14.44
CA HIS A 151 -3.88 -13.57 -13.90
C HIS A 151 -5.26 -13.09 -14.35
N MET A 152 -5.45 -11.79 -14.59
CA MET A 152 -6.69 -11.29 -15.16
C MET A 152 -6.86 -11.73 -16.62
N GLN A 153 -5.78 -11.76 -17.41
CA GLN A 153 -5.85 -12.29 -18.78
C GLN A 153 -6.16 -13.79 -18.80
N GLU A 154 -5.53 -14.57 -17.91
CA GLU A 154 -5.72 -16.01 -17.78
C GLU A 154 -7.05 -16.39 -17.10
N SER A 155 -7.70 -15.44 -16.41
CA SER A 155 -8.95 -15.69 -15.69
C SER A 155 -10.05 -16.17 -16.64
N LYS A 156 -10.66 -17.30 -16.26
CA LYS A 156 -11.82 -17.88 -16.95
C LYS A 156 -13.14 -17.26 -16.50
N THR A 157 -13.16 -16.60 -15.34
CA THR A 157 -14.35 -15.99 -14.75
C THR A 157 -14.53 -14.55 -15.19
N ALA A 158 -13.43 -13.84 -15.49
CA ALA A 158 -13.49 -12.47 -15.98
C ALA A 158 -13.97 -12.41 -17.45
N GLN A 159 -14.99 -11.58 -17.71
CA GLN A 159 -15.45 -11.30 -19.06
C GLN A 159 -14.42 -10.42 -19.81
N PRO A 160 -14.38 -10.43 -21.15
CA PRO A 160 -13.44 -9.61 -21.93
C PRO A 160 -13.52 -8.11 -21.59
N GLU A 161 -14.72 -7.58 -21.41
CA GLU A 161 -14.95 -6.18 -21.01
C GLU A 161 -14.36 -5.87 -19.63
N THR A 162 -14.55 -6.78 -18.66
CA THR A 162 -13.94 -6.66 -17.31
C THR A 162 -12.42 -6.65 -17.40
N LYS A 163 -11.82 -7.52 -18.22
CA LYS A 163 -10.35 -7.57 -18.41
C LYS A 163 -9.82 -6.26 -19.00
N GLN A 164 -10.52 -5.71 -19.99
CA GLN A 164 -10.15 -4.45 -20.63
C GLN A 164 -10.27 -3.28 -19.65
N ALA A 165 -11.39 -3.17 -18.94
CA ALA A 165 -11.60 -2.14 -17.94
C ALA A 165 -10.55 -2.21 -16.83
N PHE A 166 -10.31 -3.41 -16.28
CA PHE A 166 -9.28 -3.63 -15.26
C PHE A 166 -7.88 -3.20 -15.73
N ASN A 167 -7.49 -3.57 -16.96
CA ASN A 167 -6.20 -3.16 -17.50
C ASN A 167 -6.06 -1.63 -17.60
N ALA A 168 -7.13 -0.92 -17.98
CA ALA A 168 -7.11 0.54 -18.04
C ALA A 168 -6.92 1.18 -16.66
N ILE A 169 -7.54 0.61 -15.60
CA ILE A 169 -7.31 1.05 -14.22
C ILE A 169 -5.87 0.79 -13.78
N VAL A 170 -5.32 -0.40 -14.05
CA VAL A 170 -3.92 -0.73 -13.70
C VAL A 170 -2.92 0.15 -14.46
N GLU A 171 -3.15 0.43 -15.75
CA GLU A 171 -2.34 1.39 -16.52
C GLU A 171 -2.36 2.80 -15.91
N ASN A 172 -3.52 3.22 -15.40
CA ASN A 172 -3.65 4.52 -14.75
C ASN A 172 -2.94 4.54 -13.38
N LEU A 173 -3.02 3.47 -12.59
CA LEU A 173 -2.25 3.32 -11.34
C LEU A 173 -0.74 3.29 -11.59
N GLU A 174 -0.26 2.63 -12.66
CA GLU A 174 1.14 2.67 -13.06
C GLU A 174 1.61 4.07 -13.47
N ALA A 175 0.74 4.86 -14.09
CA ALA A 175 1.05 6.26 -14.41
C ALA A 175 1.15 7.10 -13.13
N ASP A 176 0.26 6.89 -12.17
CA ASP A 176 0.31 7.60 -10.89
C ASP A 176 1.46 7.16 -9.99
N GLN A 177 1.84 5.88 -10.02
CA GLN A 177 3.06 5.38 -9.39
C GLN A 177 4.29 6.14 -9.90
N LYS A 178 4.42 6.33 -11.22
CA LYS A 178 5.53 7.10 -11.80
C LYS A 178 5.52 8.55 -11.32
N ARG A 179 4.35 9.17 -11.23
CA ARG A 179 4.19 10.53 -10.70
C ARG A 179 4.55 10.61 -9.22
N LEU A 180 4.17 9.64 -8.39
CA LEU A 180 4.61 9.53 -6.99
C LEU A 180 6.13 9.45 -6.91
N ALA A 181 6.77 8.64 -7.76
CA ALA A 181 8.24 8.52 -7.80
C ALA A 181 8.92 9.85 -8.17
N GLU A 182 8.37 10.58 -9.13
CA GLU A 182 8.84 11.91 -9.52
C GLU A 182 8.68 12.92 -8.39
N LEU A 183 7.55 12.91 -7.68
CA LEU A 183 7.31 13.75 -6.51
C LEU A 183 8.30 13.43 -5.37
N GLY A 184 8.51 12.16 -5.04
CA GLY A 184 9.47 11.75 -4.02
C GLY A 184 10.91 12.19 -4.35
N LYS A 185 11.32 12.05 -5.62
CA LYS A 185 12.61 12.58 -6.11
C LYS A 185 12.68 14.11 -5.99
N SER A 186 11.59 14.81 -6.29
CA SER A 186 11.53 16.27 -6.19
C SER A 186 11.67 16.75 -4.75
N ILE A 187 11.04 16.06 -3.79
CA ILE A 187 11.15 16.33 -2.35
C ILE A 187 12.61 16.23 -1.89
N THR A 188 13.29 15.12 -2.20
CA THR A 188 14.70 14.92 -1.79
C THR A 188 15.64 15.92 -2.47
N GLN A 189 15.40 16.29 -3.73
CA GLN A 189 16.18 17.29 -4.45
C GLN A 189 16.02 18.72 -3.90
N THR A 190 14.91 19.05 -3.26
CA THR A 190 14.68 20.37 -2.66
C THR A 190 15.76 20.74 -1.64
N PHE A 191 16.27 19.77 -0.88
CA PHE A 191 17.33 19.99 0.11
C PHE A 191 18.70 20.28 -0.51
N SER A 192 18.94 19.89 -1.77
CA SER A 192 20.23 20.09 -2.44
C SER A 192 20.33 21.45 -3.15
N ASN A 193 19.20 22.08 -3.49
CA ASN A 193 19.15 23.14 -4.51
C ASN A 193 18.80 24.55 -3.98
N ARG A 194 18.50 24.75 -2.69
CA ARG A 194 17.97 26.03 -2.19
C ARG A 194 18.55 26.49 -0.84
N PRO A 195 18.74 27.81 -0.63
CA PRO A 195 18.98 28.37 0.70
C PRO A 195 17.73 28.31 1.61
N ASN A 196 18.00 28.28 2.92
CA ASN A 196 17.20 27.67 4.00
C ASN A 196 15.70 28.01 4.15
N PRO A 197 15.17 29.23 3.98
CA PRO A 197 13.79 29.50 4.42
C PRO A 197 12.70 28.94 3.48
N SER A 198 13.03 28.65 2.21
CA SER A 198 12.03 28.17 1.23
C SER A 198 11.90 26.63 1.16
N VAL A 199 12.81 25.90 1.79
CA VAL A 199 12.87 24.43 1.74
C VAL A 199 11.64 23.82 2.43
N ALA A 200 11.35 24.26 3.66
CA ALA A 200 10.24 23.72 4.44
C ALA A 200 8.88 23.92 3.75
N SER A 201 8.62 25.13 3.22
CA SER A 201 7.38 25.39 2.48
C SER A 201 7.26 24.55 1.20
N ALA A 202 8.36 24.36 0.46
CA ALA A 202 8.35 23.51 -0.73
C ALA A 202 8.08 22.03 -0.38
N VAL A 203 8.74 21.51 0.66
CA VAL A 203 8.52 20.14 1.15
C VAL A 203 7.08 19.96 1.62
N ALA A 204 6.49 20.95 2.30
CA ALA A 204 5.09 20.91 2.71
C ALA A 204 4.15 20.76 1.50
N THR A 205 4.28 21.64 0.49
CA THR A 205 3.46 21.59 -0.73
C THR A 205 3.64 20.28 -1.50
N GLN A 206 4.88 19.81 -1.65
CA GLN A 206 5.15 18.56 -2.37
C GLN A 206 4.65 17.32 -1.61
N SER A 207 4.73 17.32 -0.28
CA SER A 207 4.22 16.22 0.55
C SER A 207 2.70 16.17 0.56
N GLU A 208 2.04 17.34 0.52
CA GLU A 208 0.59 17.43 0.31
C GLU A 208 0.18 16.84 -1.05
N GLU A 209 0.90 17.18 -2.12
CA GLU A 209 0.65 16.64 -3.46
C GLU A 209 0.87 15.12 -3.49
N LEU A 210 1.94 14.63 -2.85
CA LEU A 210 2.23 13.21 -2.68
C LEU A 210 1.09 12.49 -1.93
N ALA A 211 0.61 13.06 -0.83
CA ALA A 211 -0.51 12.52 -0.05
C ALA A 211 -1.81 12.48 -0.87
N ASN A 212 -2.13 13.56 -1.58
CA ASN A 212 -3.33 13.62 -2.42
C ASN A 212 -3.31 12.58 -3.55
N LEU A 213 -2.14 12.38 -4.18
CA LEU A 213 -1.98 11.36 -5.21
C LEU A 213 -2.07 9.94 -4.64
N ALA A 214 -1.41 9.67 -3.51
CA ALA A 214 -1.48 8.38 -2.82
C ALA A 214 -2.90 8.04 -2.36
N ARG A 215 -3.67 9.05 -1.90
CA ARG A 215 -5.09 8.89 -1.54
C ARG A 215 -5.93 8.47 -2.74
N SER A 216 -5.77 9.16 -3.87
CA SER A 216 -6.50 8.83 -5.10
C SER A 216 -6.13 7.44 -5.63
N MET A 217 -4.87 7.01 -5.49
CA MET A 217 -4.47 5.64 -5.79
C MET A 217 -5.16 4.66 -4.85
N LEU A 218 -5.07 4.87 -3.54
CA LEU A 218 -5.70 4.01 -2.53
C LEU A 218 -7.20 3.86 -2.77
N GLU A 219 -7.93 4.94 -3.07
CA GLU A 219 -9.36 4.89 -3.41
C GLU A 219 -9.62 3.95 -4.59
N ARG A 220 -8.90 4.09 -5.70
CA ARG A 220 -9.02 3.18 -6.86
C ARG A 220 -8.62 1.75 -6.56
N GLU A 221 -7.61 1.55 -5.71
CA GLU A 221 -7.20 0.21 -5.26
C GLU A 221 -8.34 -0.46 -4.49
N LEU A 222 -8.94 0.26 -3.53
CA LEU A 222 -10.04 -0.21 -2.68
C LEU A 222 -11.32 -0.46 -3.47
N ASP A 223 -11.68 0.48 -4.34
CA ASP A 223 -12.97 0.48 -5.03
C ASP A 223 -13.01 -0.47 -6.22
N TYR A 224 -11.88 -0.65 -6.91
CA TYR A 224 -11.86 -1.38 -8.19
C TYR A 224 -10.89 -2.55 -8.19
N VAL A 225 -9.62 -2.35 -7.83
CA VAL A 225 -8.59 -3.37 -8.03
C VAL A 225 -8.76 -4.55 -7.07
N ILE A 226 -8.82 -4.27 -5.77
CA ILE A 226 -8.95 -5.28 -4.71
C ILE A 226 -10.19 -6.17 -4.92
N PRO A 227 -11.41 -5.60 -5.06
CA PRO A 227 -12.60 -6.43 -5.24
C PRO A 227 -12.58 -7.19 -6.56
N THR A 228 -12.08 -6.60 -7.66
CA THR A 228 -11.98 -7.31 -8.94
C THR A 228 -10.99 -8.47 -8.88
N VAL A 229 -9.82 -8.29 -8.25
CA VAL A 229 -8.86 -9.37 -8.05
C VAL A 229 -9.42 -10.47 -7.16
N GLY A 230 -10.09 -10.10 -6.06
CA GLY A 230 -10.77 -11.06 -5.17
C GLY A 230 -11.80 -11.91 -5.91
N LEU A 231 -12.55 -11.30 -6.83
CA LEU A 231 -13.55 -11.96 -7.66
C LEU A 231 -12.95 -12.87 -8.74
N CYS A 232 -11.93 -12.38 -9.45
CA CYS A 232 -11.47 -13.00 -10.70
C CYS A 232 -10.23 -13.89 -10.57
N VAL A 233 -9.45 -13.75 -9.49
CA VAL A 233 -8.19 -14.47 -9.30
C VAL A 233 -8.34 -15.51 -8.18
N PRO A 234 -7.98 -16.80 -8.41
CA PRO A 234 -8.07 -17.83 -7.39
C PRO A 234 -7.30 -17.47 -6.11
N GLU A 235 -7.90 -17.72 -4.94
CA GLU A 235 -7.30 -17.40 -3.64
C GLU A 235 -5.92 -18.04 -3.44
N ASN A 236 -5.74 -19.28 -3.94
CA ASN A 236 -4.45 -19.98 -3.87
C ASN A 236 -3.34 -19.21 -4.58
N ASP A 237 -3.62 -18.54 -5.69
CA ASP A 237 -2.61 -17.79 -6.43
C ASP A 237 -2.32 -16.44 -5.77
N GLN A 238 -3.34 -15.80 -5.20
CA GLN A 238 -3.16 -14.61 -4.36
C GLN A 238 -2.26 -14.91 -3.14
N GLN A 239 -2.48 -16.03 -2.46
CA GLN A 239 -1.67 -16.45 -1.30
C GLN A 239 -0.23 -16.79 -1.70
N LYS A 240 -0.01 -17.44 -2.85
CA LYS A 240 1.34 -17.67 -3.39
C LYS A 240 2.06 -16.36 -3.66
N PHE A 241 1.38 -15.40 -4.28
CA PHE A 241 1.95 -14.07 -4.52
C PHE A 241 2.30 -13.36 -3.21
N ASN A 242 1.41 -13.37 -2.22
CA ASN A 242 1.67 -12.77 -0.91
C ASN A 242 2.92 -13.39 -0.24
N ASN A 243 3.07 -14.72 -0.30
CA ASN A 243 4.26 -15.40 0.18
C ASN A 243 5.54 -15.03 -0.60
N GLN A 244 5.41 -14.76 -1.90
CA GLN A 244 6.52 -14.30 -2.73
C GLN A 244 6.96 -12.88 -2.34
N VAL A 245 6.03 -11.96 -2.08
CA VAL A 245 6.33 -10.60 -1.62
C VAL A 245 7.06 -10.60 -0.28
N ILE A 246 6.61 -11.42 0.69
CA ILE A 246 7.26 -11.54 2.00
C ILE A 246 8.72 -12.01 1.84
N LYS A 247 8.96 -12.99 0.97
CA LYS A 247 10.33 -13.46 0.66
C LYS A 247 11.17 -12.38 0.00
N PHE A 248 10.58 -11.63 -0.91
CA PHE A 248 11.24 -10.58 -1.68
C PHE A 248 11.68 -9.38 -0.82
N LEU A 249 10.83 -8.93 0.12
CA LEU A 249 11.19 -7.86 1.06
C LEU A 249 12.32 -8.24 2.02
N GLY A 250 12.49 -9.54 2.27
CA GLY A 250 13.49 -10.04 3.21
C GLY A 250 13.10 -9.82 4.67
N VAL A 251 13.63 -10.67 5.55
CA VAL A 251 13.20 -10.75 6.95
C VAL A 251 13.46 -9.45 7.72
N LEU A 252 14.55 -8.75 7.43
CA LEU A 252 14.95 -7.58 8.22
C LEU A 252 14.05 -6.37 7.92
N GLU A 253 13.82 -6.06 6.63
CA GLU A 253 12.96 -4.95 6.19
C GLU A 253 11.49 -5.23 6.48
N ALA A 254 11.04 -6.49 6.33
CA ALA A 254 9.65 -6.89 6.60
C ALA A 254 9.19 -6.52 8.02
N ARG A 255 10.09 -6.52 9.02
CA ARG A 255 9.74 -6.13 10.39
C ARG A 255 9.39 -4.66 10.53
N VAL A 256 10.10 -3.78 9.82
CA VAL A 256 9.82 -2.34 9.84
C VAL A 256 8.52 -2.06 9.06
N HIS A 257 8.33 -2.70 7.91
CA HIS A 257 7.07 -2.60 7.16
C HIS A 257 5.87 -3.10 7.97
N LEU A 258 6.01 -4.20 8.73
CA LEU A 258 4.93 -4.67 9.62
C LEU A 258 4.58 -3.66 10.72
N VAL A 259 5.55 -2.87 11.21
CA VAL A 259 5.25 -1.78 12.15
C VAL A 259 4.41 -0.71 11.43
N HIS A 260 4.78 -0.28 10.22
CA HIS A 260 4.02 0.71 9.45
C HIS A 260 2.58 0.26 9.23
N MET A 261 2.43 -0.98 8.73
CA MET A 261 1.12 -1.53 8.39
C MET A 261 0.24 -1.67 9.64
N HIS A 262 0.82 -2.06 10.77
CA HIS A 262 0.09 -2.13 12.04
C HIS A 262 -0.40 -0.76 12.51
N GLU A 263 0.45 0.26 12.39
CA GLU A 263 0.10 1.61 12.82
C GLU A 263 -1.00 2.21 11.96
N VAL A 264 -0.95 2.09 10.63
CA VAL A 264 -2.05 2.56 9.78
C VAL A 264 -3.36 1.83 10.06
N VAL A 265 -3.30 0.51 10.33
CA VAL A 265 -4.48 -0.25 10.74
C VAL A 265 -5.04 0.30 12.05
N THR A 266 -4.18 0.52 13.05
CA THR A 266 -4.58 1.03 14.36
C THR A 266 -5.14 2.46 14.28
N GLU A 267 -4.49 3.33 13.50
CA GLU A 267 -4.87 4.74 13.32
C GLU A 267 -6.15 4.91 12.50
N SER A 268 -6.45 3.98 11.58
CA SER A 268 -7.66 4.02 10.75
C SER A 268 -8.96 3.91 11.58
N LYS A 269 -8.89 3.36 12.80
CA LYS A 269 -10.05 3.06 13.66
C LYS A 269 -11.14 2.24 12.95
N SER A 270 -10.75 1.47 11.93
CA SER A 270 -11.66 0.61 11.16
C SER A 270 -11.62 -0.80 11.74
N ASP A 271 -12.75 -1.26 12.28
CA ASP A 271 -12.90 -2.62 12.79
C ASP A 271 -12.60 -3.66 11.69
N LEU A 272 -12.95 -3.34 10.44
CA LEU A 272 -12.66 -4.17 9.28
C LEU A 272 -11.15 -4.32 9.06
N GLU A 273 -10.38 -3.23 9.14
CA GLU A 273 -8.93 -3.30 8.99
C GLU A 273 -8.28 -4.09 10.12
N GLU A 274 -8.76 -3.89 11.36
CA GLU A 274 -8.24 -4.62 12.51
C GLU A 274 -8.53 -6.13 12.40
N GLN A 275 -9.71 -6.50 11.89
CA GLN A 275 -10.06 -7.89 11.61
C GLN A 275 -9.16 -8.48 10.52
N LEU A 276 -9.05 -7.81 9.37
CA LEU A 276 -8.19 -8.26 8.26
C LEU A 276 -6.73 -8.40 8.71
N TRP A 277 -6.26 -7.52 9.57
CA TRP A 277 -4.93 -7.59 10.18
C TRP A 277 -4.74 -8.83 11.05
N LYS A 278 -5.70 -9.12 11.94
CA LYS A 278 -5.65 -10.30 12.81
C LYS A 278 -5.69 -11.62 12.02
N GLU A 279 -6.46 -11.65 10.93
CA GLU A 279 -6.59 -12.80 10.04
C GLU A 279 -5.35 -13.01 9.17
N SER A 280 -4.78 -11.93 8.62
CA SER A 280 -3.68 -12.01 7.64
C SER A 280 -2.31 -12.14 8.31
N ILE A 281 -2.11 -11.52 9.49
CA ILE A 281 -0.81 -11.51 10.16
C ILE A 281 -0.81 -12.51 11.33
N PRO A 282 0.14 -13.46 11.34
CA PRO A 282 0.25 -14.44 12.42
C PRO A 282 0.48 -13.79 13.80
N SER A 283 0.02 -14.45 14.86
CA SER A 283 0.05 -13.91 16.23
C SER A 283 1.46 -13.59 16.73
N LEU A 284 2.46 -14.41 16.39
CA LEU A 284 3.84 -14.21 16.84
C LEU A 284 4.45 -12.90 16.29
N PRO A 285 4.49 -12.63 14.97
CA PRO A 285 4.87 -11.33 14.44
C PRO A 285 4.11 -10.17 15.09
N ARG A 286 2.78 -10.28 15.25
CA ARG A 286 1.97 -9.24 15.91
C ARG A 286 2.47 -8.92 17.32
N SER A 287 2.78 -9.94 18.12
CA SER A 287 3.28 -9.75 19.49
C SER A 287 4.66 -9.08 19.57
N LEU A 288 5.45 -9.11 18.48
CA LEU A 288 6.78 -8.53 18.42
C LEU A 288 6.79 -7.08 17.94
N ILE A 289 5.69 -6.58 17.38
CA ILE A 289 5.58 -5.22 16.83
C ILE A 289 5.96 -4.14 17.84
N PRO A 290 5.52 -4.16 19.11
CA PRO A 290 5.94 -3.12 20.07
C PRO A 290 7.47 -3.06 20.26
N ARG A 291 8.15 -4.22 20.20
CA ARG A 291 9.60 -4.28 20.29
C ARG A 291 10.26 -3.80 19.00
N TRP A 292 9.77 -4.21 17.84
CA TRP A 292 10.29 -3.74 16.55
C TRP A 292 10.08 -2.25 16.36
N LYS A 293 8.94 -1.72 16.81
CA LYS A 293 8.67 -0.28 16.83
C LYS A 293 9.78 0.48 17.53
N ARG A 294 10.04 0.12 18.80
CA ARG A 294 11.08 0.77 19.63
C ARG A 294 12.51 0.60 19.11
N THR A 295 12.83 -0.58 18.62
CA THR A 295 14.23 -0.95 18.32
C THR A 295 14.64 -0.73 16.87
N LEU A 296 13.69 -0.67 15.94
CA LEU A 296 13.94 -0.60 14.50
C LEU A 296 13.27 0.62 13.86
N TYR A 297 11.96 0.82 14.10
CA TYR A 297 11.19 1.87 13.44
C TYR A 297 11.47 3.26 14.00
N GLU A 298 11.31 3.48 15.31
CA GLU A 298 11.51 4.79 15.94
C GLU A 298 12.89 5.41 15.64
N PRO A 299 14.02 4.66 15.66
CA PRO A 299 15.32 5.19 15.25
C PRO A 299 15.41 5.63 13.80
N MET A 300 14.58 5.07 12.90
CA MET A 300 14.60 5.37 11.46
C MET A 300 13.60 6.47 11.10
N ALA A 301 12.36 6.36 11.57
CA ALA A 301 11.29 7.33 11.30
C ALA A 301 11.54 8.70 11.95
N GLY A 302 12.34 8.73 13.01
CA GLY A 302 12.79 9.97 13.64
C GLY A 302 11.63 10.82 14.13
N MET A 303 11.56 12.08 13.68
CA MET A 303 10.61 13.08 14.14
C MET A 303 9.19 12.94 13.57
N LEU A 304 8.95 11.95 12.68
CA LEU A 304 7.61 11.70 12.12
C LEU A 304 6.60 11.24 13.20
N GLU A 305 7.08 10.64 14.30
CA GLU A 305 6.26 10.07 15.38
C GLU A 305 5.87 11.07 16.48
N LEU A 306 6.53 12.23 16.57
CA LEU A 306 6.29 13.21 17.66
C LEU A 306 5.09 14.13 17.37
N GLN A 307 4.04 13.61 16.72
CA GLN A 307 2.86 14.38 16.31
C GLN A 307 1.64 14.04 17.16
#